data_AF-A0AAW8FIN8-F1
#
_entry.id   AF-A0AAW8FIN8-F1
#
_cell.length_a   1.000
_cell.length_b   1.000
_cell.length_c   1.000
_cell.angle_alpha   90.00
_cell.angle_beta   90.00
_cell.angle_gamma   90.00
#
_symmetry.space_group_name_H-M   'P 1'
#
loop_
_entity.id
_entity.type
_entity.pdbx_description
1 polymer ?
#
loop_
_entity_poly.entity_id
_entity_poly.type
_entity_poly.pdbx_seq_one_letter_code
_entity_poly.pdbx_strand_id
1 'polypeptide(L)'
;MASASHRRSLRTRRTLVVSAAVVAAGVGAGAVVMNANAQAVDLYHQTLAAKDGWASSGTGTTGGKKADSAHTFTVSTRAQLVKALGSASETTPRIIKVKGTIDANTDGAGKKLTCADYASGTGYALTSYLKAYDPAIYGRSKLPSGTQETARVAAQKKQAANIVFKVPANTTIVGVPGTKAGISGGMLQIQNVDNVVVRNLTFAATEDCFPQWDPTDGDAGNWNSNYDSVTLRGATHVWADHNTFTDAPHLDSANPKYYGREYQIHDGALDITKSSDLVTVSRNQFTHHDKTMLIGSSDSEPAGKLRVSIHHNVWKGIVQRAPLARVGQIHIYNNYYDVTALNGYALQYSINSRAKAQVVAADNYWKVPATVKVSKLLSGDGTGAIAGSGNMVNGTTTHLVAAYNAASSKDLKTSVNWTPTLTSGLESSAAAVKNLPMSLATTTGAGVLS
;
A
#
# COMPACT_ATOMS: atom_id res chain seq x y z
N MET A 1 -72.72 -17.94 -13.80
CA MET A 1 -73.88 -18.82 -14.02
C MET A 1 -73.53 -19.82 -15.12
N ALA A 2 -73.82 -21.11 -14.89
CA ALA A 2 -73.99 -22.28 -15.80
C ALA A 2 -73.12 -22.36 -17.09
N SER A 3 -72.21 -23.33 -17.27
CA SER A 3 -72.38 -24.78 -17.54
C SER A 3 -73.15 -25.07 -18.84
N ALA A 4 -72.51 -25.56 -19.93
CA ALA A 4 -72.42 -26.97 -20.40
C ALA A 4 -72.92 -27.00 -21.88
N SER A 5 -72.60 -27.88 -22.83
CA SER A 5 -71.75 -29.07 -23.02
C SER A 5 -71.71 -29.33 -24.56
N HIS A 6 -70.78 -30.11 -25.14
CA HIS A 6 -71.03 -31.54 -25.44
C HIS A 6 -69.77 -32.28 -25.93
N ARG A 7 -69.74 -33.58 -25.58
CA ARG A 7 -68.69 -34.62 -25.76
C ARG A 7 -68.76 -35.37 -27.09
N ARG A 8 -67.63 -36.01 -27.48
CA ARG A 8 -67.46 -37.44 -27.89
C ARG A 8 -65.93 -37.69 -28.04
N SER A 9 -65.20 -38.43 -27.19
CA SER A 9 -65.15 -39.87 -26.83
C SER A 9 -64.72 -40.83 -27.94
N LEU A 10 -63.55 -41.49 -27.77
CA LEU A 10 -63.23 -42.95 -27.89
C LEU A 10 -61.73 -43.12 -27.50
N ARG A 11 -61.32 -43.74 -26.37
CA ARG A 11 -61.09 -45.21 -26.09
C ARG A 11 -60.19 -45.90 -27.14
N THR A 12 -59.15 -46.71 -26.88
CA THR A 12 -58.47 -47.28 -25.67
C THR A 12 -57.23 -48.12 -26.11
N ARG A 13 -56.31 -48.40 -25.17
CA ARG A 13 -55.39 -49.58 -25.01
C ARG A 13 -54.23 -49.76 -26.02
N ARG A 14 -52.94 -49.72 -25.64
CA ARG A 14 -52.06 -50.53 -24.74
C ARG A 14 -51.41 -51.78 -25.39
N THR A 15 -50.06 -51.72 -25.41
CA THR A 15 -49.02 -52.77 -25.27
C THR A 15 -48.65 -53.68 -26.45
N LEU A 16 -47.35 -53.66 -26.84
CA LEU A 16 -46.49 -54.85 -26.87
C LEU A 16 -44.99 -54.51 -26.94
N VAL A 17 -44.20 -55.36 -26.30
CA VAL A 17 -42.77 -55.34 -25.97
C VAL A 17 -41.94 -55.95 -27.12
N VAL A 18 -40.74 -55.44 -27.39
CA VAL A 18 -39.59 -56.24 -27.86
C VAL A 18 -38.29 -55.70 -27.26
N SER A 19 -37.48 -56.61 -26.72
CA SER A 19 -36.21 -56.40 -26.04
C SER A 19 -35.01 -56.35 -27.00
N ALA A 20 -34.06 -55.47 -26.64
CA ALA A 20 -32.59 -55.56 -26.69
C ALA A 20 -31.83 -55.99 -27.96
N ALA A 21 -30.91 -55.11 -28.38
CA ALA A 21 -29.49 -55.46 -28.53
C ALA A 21 -28.61 -54.24 -28.26
N VAL A 22 -27.73 -54.38 -27.26
CA VAL A 22 -26.68 -53.42 -26.87
C VAL A 22 -25.42 -53.75 -27.66
N VAL A 23 -24.79 -52.75 -28.26
CA VAL A 23 -23.34 -52.77 -28.55
C VAL A 23 -22.75 -51.53 -27.90
N ALA A 24 -21.86 -51.79 -26.95
CA ALA A 24 -21.16 -50.81 -26.16
C ALA A 24 -20.09 -50.10 -26.99
N ALA A 25 -20.09 -48.76 -26.95
CA ALA A 25 -18.91 -47.95 -27.22
C ALA A 25 -18.69 -47.06 -25.99
N GLY A 26 -17.62 -47.36 -25.25
CA GLY A 26 -17.28 -46.70 -24.00
C GLY A 26 -16.92 -45.24 -24.20
N VAL A 27 -17.62 -44.36 -23.49
CA VAL A 27 -17.11 -43.07 -23.04
C VAL A 27 -17.44 -43.00 -21.56
N GLY A 28 -16.42 -43.08 -20.72
CA GLY A 28 -16.57 -43.04 -19.28
C GLY A 28 -17.31 -41.77 -18.87
N ALA A 29 -18.46 -41.94 -18.22
CA ALA A 29 -19.08 -40.89 -17.45
C ALA A 29 -18.15 -40.59 -16.27
N GLY A 30 -17.21 -39.67 -16.48
CA GLY A 30 -16.50 -39.03 -15.39
C GLY A 30 -17.54 -38.30 -14.55
N ALA A 31 -17.90 -38.88 -13.41
CA ALA A 31 -18.63 -38.17 -12.38
C ALA A 31 -17.84 -36.89 -12.09
N VAL A 32 -18.44 -35.74 -12.42
CA VAL A 32 -17.95 -34.46 -11.92
C VAL A 32 -18.21 -34.49 -10.43
N VAL A 33 -17.22 -34.99 -9.68
CA VAL A 33 -17.17 -34.80 -8.24
C VAL A 33 -16.92 -33.32 -8.04
N MET A 34 -18.00 -32.55 -7.95
CA MET A 34 -17.97 -31.22 -7.37
C MET A 34 -17.43 -31.41 -5.96
N ASN A 35 -16.15 -31.10 -5.75
CA ASN A 35 -15.57 -31.02 -4.42
C ASN A 35 -16.30 -29.90 -3.67
N ALA A 36 -17.38 -30.25 -2.96
CA ALA A 36 -18.14 -29.37 -2.08
C ALA A 36 -17.38 -29.02 -0.78
N ASN A 37 -16.06 -29.23 -0.75
CA ASN A 37 -15.15 -28.98 0.37
C ASN A 37 -13.95 -28.10 -0.05
N ALA A 38 -14.16 -27.14 -0.95
CA ALA A 38 -13.31 -25.95 -0.89
C ALA A 38 -13.69 -25.22 0.41
N GLN A 39 -13.02 -25.56 1.52
CA GLN A 39 -13.09 -24.74 2.72
C GLN A 39 -12.88 -23.29 2.29
N ALA A 40 -13.84 -22.41 2.61
CA ALA A 40 -13.67 -20.99 2.40
C ALA A 40 -12.32 -20.62 2.99
N VAL A 41 -11.43 -20.10 2.15
CA VAL A 41 -10.07 -19.79 2.54
C VAL A 41 -10.16 -18.78 3.68
N ASP A 42 -9.71 -19.18 4.87
CA ASP A 42 -9.77 -18.32 6.05
C ASP A 42 -8.70 -17.23 5.96
N LEU A 43 -9.04 -16.18 5.21
CA LEU A 43 -8.20 -15.03 4.95
C LEU A 43 -7.65 -14.42 6.25
N TYR A 44 -8.43 -14.48 7.33
CA TYR A 44 -8.14 -13.80 8.58
C TYR A 44 -7.01 -14.45 9.38
N HIS A 45 -6.82 -15.76 9.22
CA HIS A 45 -5.79 -16.54 9.92
C HIS A 45 -4.60 -16.92 9.01
N GLN A 46 -4.60 -16.46 7.75
CA GLN A 46 -3.48 -16.65 6.84
C GLN A 46 -2.21 -15.98 7.35
N THR A 47 -1.08 -16.62 7.06
CA THR A 47 0.26 -16.12 7.37
C THR A 47 1.07 -15.98 6.10
N LEU A 48 2.13 -15.19 6.18
CA LEU A 48 3.10 -15.10 5.09
C LEU A 48 3.73 -16.48 4.85
N ALA A 49 3.82 -16.89 3.59
CA ALA A 49 4.40 -18.17 3.23
C ALA A 49 5.91 -18.19 3.49
N ALA A 50 6.46 -19.39 3.74
CA ALA A 50 7.90 -19.55 3.86
C ALA A 50 8.60 -19.10 2.56
N LYS A 51 9.73 -18.39 2.69
CA LYS A 51 10.50 -17.82 1.58
C LYS A 51 9.76 -16.75 0.75
N ASP A 52 8.61 -16.27 1.20
CA ASP A 52 7.90 -15.15 0.56
C ASP A 52 8.47 -13.81 1.03
N GLY A 53 9.63 -13.45 0.49
CA GLY A 53 10.33 -12.21 0.81
C GLY A 53 10.87 -12.14 2.24
N TRP A 54 11.43 -10.99 2.61
CA TRP A 54 12.17 -10.79 3.84
C TRP A 54 11.36 -10.99 5.12
N ALA A 55 10.06 -10.67 5.13
CA ALA A 55 9.21 -10.91 6.30
C ALA A 55 8.98 -12.40 6.62
N SER A 56 9.33 -13.31 5.69
CA SER A 56 9.30 -14.76 5.94
C SER A 56 10.54 -15.29 6.66
N SER A 57 11.58 -14.45 6.84
CA SER A 57 12.82 -14.83 7.51
C SER A 57 12.59 -15.14 8.99
N GLY A 58 13.43 -16.00 9.57
CA GLY A 58 13.43 -16.26 11.01
C GLY A 58 12.10 -16.86 11.49
N THR A 59 11.42 -16.16 12.42
CA THR A 59 10.11 -16.57 12.94
C THR A 59 8.97 -16.38 11.92
N GLY A 60 9.22 -15.64 10.84
CA GLY A 60 8.24 -15.29 9.83
C GLY A 60 7.17 -14.33 10.34
N THR A 61 6.21 -13.99 9.48
CA THR A 61 5.06 -13.14 9.82
C THR A 61 3.78 -13.96 9.86
N THR A 62 3.22 -14.06 11.07
CA THR A 62 1.97 -14.77 11.35
C THR A 62 0.83 -13.88 11.85
N GLY A 63 1.14 -12.62 12.16
CA GLY A 63 0.19 -11.65 12.70
C GLY A 63 -0.58 -12.22 13.90
N GLY A 64 -1.90 -12.07 13.81
CA GLY A 64 -2.87 -12.56 14.78
C GLY A 64 -3.34 -13.99 14.60
N LYS A 65 -2.64 -14.86 13.85
CA LYS A 65 -3.09 -16.26 13.59
C LYS A 65 -3.56 -17.00 14.85
N LYS A 66 -2.96 -16.72 16.01
CA LYS A 66 -3.27 -17.38 17.29
C LYS A 66 -4.35 -16.65 18.11
N ALA A 67 -5.05 -15.67 17.53
CA ALA A 67 -6.10 -14.95 18.22
C ALA A 67 -7.22 -15.92 18.61
N ASP A 68 -7.69 -15.80 19.86
CA ASP A 68 -8.89 -16.48 20.28
C ASP A 68 -10.15 -15.70 19.85
N SER A 69 -11.32 -16.25 20.18
CA SER A 69 -12.60 -15.60 19.88
C SER A 69 -12.79 -14.24 20.56
N ALA A 70 -12.18 -14.01 21.73
CA ALA A 70 -12.28 -12.74 22.47
C ALA A 70 -11.39 -11.65 21.87
N HIS A 71 -10.33 -12.04 21.16
CA HIS A 71 -9.39 -11.16 20.46
C HIS A 71 -9.60 -11.14 18.94
N THR A 72 -10.77 -11.60 18.48
CA THR A 72 -11.19 -11.52 17.08
C THR A 72 -12.33 -10.52 16.95
N PHE A 73 -12.04 -9.37 16.37
CA PHE A 73 -12.94 -8.23 16.28
C PHE A 73 -13.45 -8.04 14.85
N THR A 74 -14.68 -7.57 14.71
CA THR A 74 -15.17 -6.95 13.47
C THR A 74 -15.49 -5.49 13.77
N VAL A 75 -14.92 -4.57 12.98
CA VAL A 75 -14.99 -3.14 13.21
C VAL A 75 -15.46 -2.42 11.95
N SER A 76 -16.31 -1.42 12.10
CA SER A 76 -16.84 -0.57 11.01
C SER A 76 -16.81 0.92 11.36
N THR A 77 -16.29 1.28 12.54
CA THR A 77 -16.13 2.68 12.96
C THR A 77 -14.76 2.90 13.59
N ARG A 78 -14.35 4.17 13.66
CA ARG A 78 -13.12 4.57 14.34
C ARG A 78 -13.09 4.10 15.80
N ALA A 79 -14.17 4.34 16.55
CA ALA A 79 -14.24 3.97 17.97
C ALA A 79 -14.09 2.46 18.17
N GLN A 80 -14.67 1.65 17.30
CA GLN A 80 -14.51 0.19 17.32
C GLN A 80 -13.08 -0.23 17.01
N LEU A 81 -12.44 0.40 16.00
CA LEU A 81 -11.04 0.14 15.66
C LEU A 81 -10.11 0.47 16.84
N VAL A 82 -10.25 1.64 17.45
CA VAL A 82 -9.46 2.04 18.63
C VAL A 82 -9.64 1.02 19.77
N LYS A 83 -10.87 0.61 20.04
CA LYS A 83 -11.15 -0.39 21.08
C LYS A 83 -10.52 -1.75 20.77
N ALA A 84 -10.56 -2.19 19.52
CA ALA A 84 -10.01 -3.49 19.08
C ALA A 84 -8.47 -3.50 19.09
N LEU A 85 -7.83 -2.36 18.83
CA LEU A 85 -6.38 -2.21 18.91
C LEU A 85 -5.87 -2.26 20.35
N GLY A 86 -6.63 -1.73 21.30
CA GLY A 86 -6.26 -1.73 22.72
C GLY A 86 -4.99 -0.92 22.98
N SER A 87 -4.19 -1.35 23.96
CA SER A 87 -2.91 -0.70 24.23
C SER A 87 -1.84 -1.12 23.22
N ALA A 88 -1.04 -0.15 22.76
CA ALA A 88 0.10 -0.41 21.87
C ALA A 88 1.18 -1.34 22.48
N SER A 89 1.18 -1.54 23.80
CA SER A 89 2.10 -2.45 24.49
C SER A 89 1.58 -3.88 24.61
N GLU A 90 0.33 -4.15 24.26
CA GLU A 90 -0.23 -5.50 24.35
C GLU A 90 0.33 -6.41 23.27
N THR A 91 0.64 -7.65 23.65
CA THR A 91 1.21 -8.65 22.75
C THR A 91 0.27 -9.82 22.46
N THR A 92 -0.93 -9.84 23.05
CA THR A 92 -1.92 -10.89 22.79
C THR A 92 -2.26 -10.95 21.30
N PRO A 93 -2.14 -12.12 20.64
CA PRO A 93 -2.51 -12.25 19.24
C PRO A 93 -3.95 -11.79 19.00
N ARG A 94 -4.15 -10.94 17.99
CA ARG A 94 -5.48 -10.39 17.67
C ARG A 94 -5.74 -10.29 16.18
N ILE A 95 -7.00 -10.49 15.80
CA ILE A 95 -7.50 -10.32 14.43
C ILE A 95 -8.52 -9.19 14.44
N ILE A 96 -8.31 -8.19 13.59
CA ILE A 96 -9.21 -7.05 13.41
C ILE A 96 -9.74 -7.07 11.98
N LYS A 97 -11.01 -7.45 11.83
CA LYS A 97 -11.72 -7.51 10.56
C LYS A 97 -12.38 -6.17 10.29
N VAL A 98 -11.90 -5.42 9.31
CA VAL A 98 -12.48 -4.12 8.93
C VAL A 98 -13.62 -4.35 7.94
N LYS A 99 -14.82 -3.94 8.29
CA LYS A 99 -16.04 -4.04 7.46
C LYS A 99 -16.45 -2.66 6.99
N GLY A 100 -16.40 -2.44 5.68
CA GLY A 100 -16.66 -1.11 5.11
C GLY A 100 -15.51 -0.13 5.34
N THR A 101 -15.74 1.12 4.93
CA THR A 101 -14.75 2.19 5.08
C THR A 101 -14.91 2.85 6.46
N ILE A 102 -13.83 2.89 7.23
CA ILE A 102 -13.75 3.63 8.49
C ILE A 102 -13.26 5.04 8.21
N ASP A 103 -14.08 6.05 8.49
CA ASP A 103 -13.64 7.45 8.50
C ASP A 103 -12.91 7.77 9.81
N ALA A 104 -11.60 8.00 9.72
CA ALA A 104 -10.75 8.32 10.85
C ALA A 104 -11.00 9.73 11.39
N ASN A 105 -11.60 10.63 10.60
CA ASN A 105 -11.98 11.98 11.02
C ASN A 105 -13.37 12.00 11.65
N THR A 106 -13.59 11.10 12.61
CA THR A 106 -14.79 11.08 13.46
C THR A 106 -14.39 11.11 14.93
N ASP A 107 -15.24 11.68 15.78
CA ASP A 107 -15.06 11.61 17.24
C ASP A 107 -15.55 10.27 17.82
N GLY A 108 -15.52 10.14 19.15
CA GLY A 108 -15.98 8.92 19.84
C GLY A 108 -17.47 8.60 19.66
N ALA A 109 -18.29 9.60 19.31
CA ALA A 109 -19.71 9.45 19.02
C ALA A 109 -19.99 9.24 17.51
N GLY A 110 -18.96 9.27 16.66
CA GLY A 110 -19.08 9.14 15.22
C GLY A 110 -19.40 10.45 14.49
N LYS A 111 -19.38 11.60 15.18
CA LYS A 111 -19.53 12.91 14.52
C LYS A 111 -18.27 13.20 13.71
N LYS A 112 -18.45 13.63 12.45
CA LYS A 112 -17.34 14.05 11.60
C LYS A 112 -16.61 15.27 12.18
N LEU A 113 -15.28 15.22 12.15
CA LEU A 113 -14.38 16.29 12.55
C LEU A 113 -13.75 16.92 11.31
N THR A 114 -13.52 18.22 11.39
CA THR A 114 -12.89 19.03 10.35
C THR A 114 -11.58 19.62 10.87
N CYS A 115 -10.78 20.22 9.97
CA CYS A 115 -9.60 20.97 10.37
C CYS A 115 -9.93 22.12 11.35
N ALA A 116 -11.12 22.72 11.25
CA ALA A 116 -11.55 23.75 12.20
C ALA A 116 -11.78 23.17 13.61
N ASP A 117 -12.32 21.95 13.73
CA ASP A 117 -12.50 21.27 15.02
C ASP A 117 -11.15 21.00 15.69
N TYR A 118 -10.15 20.55 14.93
CA TYR A 118 -8.80 20.33 15.46
C TYR A 118 -8.06 21.64 15.80
N ALA A 119 -8.30 22.72 15.06
CA ALA A 119 -7.72 24.04 15.35
C ALA A 119 -8.39 24.76 16.53
N SER A 120 -9.64 24.40 16.85
CA SER A 120 -10.42 25.07 17.89
C SER A 120 -9.69 25.08 19.23
N GLY A 121 -9.58 26.26 19.85
CA GLY A 121 -8.93 26.45 21.15
C GLY A 121 -7.40 26.32 21.16
N THR A 122 -6.72 26.22 20.01
CA THR A 122 -5.24 26.24 19.96
C THR A 122 -4.67 27.62 19.64
N GLY A 123 -5.51 28.54 19.14
CA GLY A 123 -5.10 29.85 18.64
C GLY A 123 -4.54 29.83 17.21
N TYR A 124 -4.59 28.68 16.53
CA TYR A 124 -4.13 28.55 15.15
C TYR A 124 -5.15 29.15 14.19
N ALA A 125 -4.66 29.96 13.24
CA ALA A 125 -5.42 30.40 12.09
C ALA A 125 -4.50 30.43 10.87
N LEU A 126 -4.87 29.73 9.80
CA LEU A 126 -4.05 29.64 8.59
C LEU A 126 -3.69 31.03 8.04
N THR A 127 -4.63 31.98 7.98
CA THR A 127 -4.36 33.35 7.53
C THR A 127 -3.30 34.05 8.39
N SER A 128 -3.33 33.86 9.71
CA SER A 128 -2.34 34.45 10.63
C SER A 128 -0.99 33.75 10.52
N TYR A 129 -0.97 32.44 10.35
CA TYR A 129 0.24 31.66 10.07
C TYR A 129 0.91 32.14 8.78
N LEU A 130 0.12 32.30 7.72
CA LEU A 130 0.59 32.76 6.42
C LEU A 130 1.18 34.18 6.48
N LYS A 131 0.55 35.07 7.24
CA LYS A 131 1.08 36.43 7.45
C LYS A 131 2.38 36.43 8.27
N ALA A 132 2.47 35.58 9.28
CA ALA A 132 3.63 35.55 10.18
C ALA A 132 4.89 34.98 9.51
N TYR A 133 4.71 34.01 8.60
CA TYR A 133 5.81 33.24 8.02
C TYR A 133 5.98 33.43 6.51
N ASP A 134 5.41 34.50 5.96
CA ASP A 134 5.65 34.92 4.58
C ASP A 134 7.17 35.09 4.35
N PRO A 135 7.78 34.42 3.37
CA PRO A 135 9.21 34.53 3.10
C PRO A 135 9.71 35.97 2.87
N ALA A 136 8.85 36.88 2.41
CA ALA A 136 9.20 38.30 2.24
C ALA A 136 9.41 39.03 3.58
N ILE A 137 8.81 38.53 4.67
CA ILE A 137 8.86 39.13 6.01
C ILE A 137 9.74 38.29 6.93
N TYR A 138 9.53 36.97 6.97
CA TYR A 138 10.20 36.05 7.87
C TYR A 138 11.60 35.64 7.38
N GLY A 139 11.84 35.77 6.08
CA GLY A 139 13.04 35.25 5.41
C GLY A 139 12.99 33.74 5.19
N ARG A 140 14.12 33.18 4.74
CA ARG A 140 14.23 31.78 4.32
C ARG A 140 15.31 30.96 5.04
N SER A 141 16.00 31.55 6.01
CA SER A 141 17.19 30.94 6.62
C SER A 141 16.90 30.08 7.85
N LYS A 142 15.65 30.00 8.30
CA LYS A 142 15.27 29.28 9.52
C LYS A 142 13.83 28.80 9.48
N LEU A 143 13.55 27.75 10.25
CA LEU A 143 12.20 27.24 10.46
C LEU A 143 11.30 28.25 11.20
N PRO A 144 9.99 28.30 10.87
CA PRO A 144 8.99 29.03 11.65
C PRO A 144 9.06 28.73 13.14
N SER A 145 8.83 29.76 13.96
CA SER A 145 8.76 29.65 15.42
C SER A 145 7.89 30.78 15.99
N GLY A 146 7.50 30.66 17.26
CA GLY A 146 6.62 31.63 17.93
C GLY A 146 5.14 31.24 17.87
N THR A 147 4.26 32.22 18.08
CA THR A 147 2.85 31.99 18.44
C THR A 147 2.08 31.09 17.45
N GLN A 148 2.15 31.38 16.15
CA GLN A 148 1.37 30.63 15.16
C GLN A 148 1.94 29.23 14.87
N GLU A 149 3.26 29.05 14.90
CA GLU A 149 3.86 27.71 14.80
C GLU A 149 3.56 26.85 16.03
N THR A 150 3.63 27.40 17.24
CA THR A 150 3.21 26.70 18.46
C THR A 150 1.74 26.29 18.39
N ALA A 151 0.88 27.17 17.89
CA ALA A 151 -0.54 26.89 17.72
C ALA A 151 -0.82 25.83 16.62
N ARG A 152 -0.06 25.86 15.51
CA ARG A 152 -0.10 24.83 14.45
C ARG A 152 0.25 23.46 15.00
N VAL A 153 1.36 23.35 15.74
CA VAL A 153 1.79 22.11 16.40
C VAL A 153 0.72 21.59 17.37
N ALA A 154 0.08 22.48 18.14
CA ALA A 154 -1.00 22.09 19.05
C ALA A 154 -2.24 21.56 18.29
N ALA A 155 -2.60 22.15 17.15
CA ALA A 155 -3.71 21.70 16.31
C ALA A 155 -3.40 20.35 15.63
N GLN A 156 -2.19 20.20 15.09
CA GLN A 156 -1.69 18.94 14.51
C GLN A 156 -1.65 17.82 15.56
N LYS A 157 -1.28 18.12 16.82
CA LYS A 157 -1.34 17.15 17.92
C LYS A 157 -2.77 16.68 18.21
N LYS A 158 -3.76 17.57 18.13
CA LYS A 158 -5.18 17.20 18.28
C LYS A 158 -5.65 16.29 17.16
N GLN A 159 -5.30 16.59 15.91
CA GLN A 159 -5.59 15.71 14.78
C GLN A 159 -4.91 14.35 14.93
N ALA A 160 -3.61 14.32 15.24
CA ALA A 160 -2.84 13.10 15.41
C ALA A 160 -3.43 12.18 16.50
N ALA A 161 -3.91 12.75 17.61
CA ALA A 161 -4.58 11.97 18.66
C ALA A 161 -5.88 11.29 18.18
N ASN A 162 -6.47 11.79 17.10
CA ASN A 162 -7.67 11.23 16.51
C ASN A 162 -7.36 10.21 15.41
N ILE A 163 -6.48 10.54 14.47
CA ILE A 163 -6.32 9.79 13.21
C ILE A 163 -5.17 8.78 13.21
N VAL A 164 -4.27 8.81 14.19
CA VAL A 164 -3.14 7.88 14.29
C VAL A 164 -3.53 6.67 15.13
N PHE A 165 -3.61 5.51 14.49
CA PHE A 165 -3.92 4.24 15.11
C PHE A 165 -2.64 3.44 15.34
N LYS A 166 -2.22 3.33 16.61
CA LYS A 166 -1.07 2.51 16.97
C LYS A 166 -1.44 1.03 16.92
N VAL A 167 -0.69 0.25 16.14
CA VAL A 167 -0.90 -1.18 15.97
C VAL A 167 0.04 -1.94 16.91
N PRO A 168 -0.47 -2.77 17.83
CA PRO A 168 0.38 -3.55 18.72
C PRO A 168 0.92 -4.82 18.01
N ALA A 169 1.88 -5.48 18.64
CA ALA A 169 2.47 -6.72 18.13
C ALA A 169 1.42 -7.84 17.96
N ASN A 170 1.76 -8.84 17.13
CA ASN A 170 0.93 -10.04 16.89
C ASN A 170 -0.49 -9.70 16.39
N THR A 171 -0.59 -8.76 15.46
CA THR A 171 -1.88 -8.25 14.98
C THR A 171 -2.07 -8.56 13.49
N THR A 172 -3.23 -9.10 13.12
CA THR A 172 -3.71 -9.10 11.73
C THR A 172 -4.84 -8.09 11.60
N ILE A 173 -4.64 -7.05 10.78
CA ILE A 173 -5.69 -6.12 10.36
C ILE A 173 -6.03 -6.44 8.92
N VAL A 174 -7.29 -6.76 8.67
CA VAL A 174 -7.69 -7.35 7.40
C VAL A 174 -9.09 -6.91 6.99
N GLY A 175 -9.24 -6.50 5.74
CA GLY A 175 -10.53 -6.11 5.19
C GLY A 175 -11.46 -7.30 4.95
N VAL A 176 -12.73 -7.15 5.32
CA VAL A 176 -13.78 -8.13 5.01
C VAL A 176 -14.10 -8.06 3.51
N PRO A 177 -13.90 -9.16 2.76
CA PRO A 177 -14.19 -9.24 1.33
C PRO A 177 -15.58 -8.71 0.95
N GLY A 178 -15.67 -8.04 -0.20
CA GLY A 178 -16.94 -7.50 -0.72
C GLY A 178 -17.51 -6.27 0.00
N THR A 179 -16.89 -5.82 1.11
CA THR A 179 -17.45 -4.71 1.92
C THR A 179 -16.87 -3.34 1.57
N LYS A 180 -15.90 -3.26 0.66
CA LYS A 180 -15.08 -2.05 0.41
C LYS A 180 -14.34 -1.60 1.69
N ALA A 181 -13.72 -2.59 2.35
CA ALA A 181 -13.01 -2.39 3.60
C ALA A 181 -11.84 -1.40 3.44
N GLY A 182 -11.70 -0.48 4.38
CA GLY A 182 -10.65 0.53 4.30
C GLY A 182 -10.63 1.53 5.44
N ILE A 183 -9.63 2.41 5.42
CA ILE A 183 -9.48 3.53 6.34
C ILE A 183 -9.31 4.79 5.52
N SER A 184 -10.18 5.78 5.73
CA SER A 184 -10.08 7.11 5.12
C SER A 184 -9.57 8.11 6.15
N GLY A 185 -8.61 8.97 5.80
CA GLY A 185 -8.13 10.04 6.69
C GLY A 185 -7.25 9.59 7.85
N GLY A 186 -6.84 8.31 7.88
CA GLY A 186 -6.16 7.71 9.01
C GLY A 186 -4.76 7.19 8.69
N MET A 187 -3.94 7.06 9.73
CA MET A 187 -2.62 6.43 9.72
C MET A 187 -2.65 5.16 10.57
N LEU A 188 -2.18 4.03 10.04
CA LEU A 188 -1.73 2.91 10.87
C LEU A 188 -0.26 3.10 11.23
N GLN A 189 0.04 3.23 12.53
CA GLN A 189 1.39 3.33 13.04
C GLN A 189 1.82 2.01 13.67
N ILE A 190 2.67 1.27 12.95
CA ILE A 190 3.30 0.04 13.40
C ILE A 190 4.68 0.42 13.92
N GLN A 191 4.80 0.62 15.23
CA GLN A 191 6.01 1.20 15.82
C GLN A 191 6.54 0.36 16.97
N ASN A 192 7.83 0.00 16.91
CA ASN A 192 8.55 -0.75 17.92
C ASN A 192 7.85 -2.07 18.31
N VAL A 193 7.25 -2.73 17.33
CA VAL A 193 6.51 -3.98 17.49
C VAL A 193 6.94 -4.98 16.42
N ASP A 194 6.66 -6.25 16.68
CA ASP A 194 6.95 -7.37 15.80
C ASP A 194 5.65 -8.04 15.32
N ASN A 195 5.72 -8.70 14.17
CA ASN A 195 4.71 -9.66 13.70
C ASN A 195 3.34 -9.03 13.44
N VAL A 196 3.23 -8.26 12.36
CA VAL A 196 1.99 -7.57 11.95
C VAL A 196 1.63 -7.88 10.49
N VAL A 197 0.35 -8.14 10.26
CA VAL A 197 -0.24 -8.37 8.93
C VAL A 197 -1.26 -7.27 8.63
N VAL A 198 -1.15 -6.62 7.48
CA VAL A 198 -2.10 -5.58 7.00
C VAL A 198 -2.58 -5.96 5.61
N ARG A 199 -3.85 -6.32 5.44
CA ARG A 199 -4.34 -6.90 4.19
C ARG A 199 -5.73 -6.47 3.74
N ASN A 200 -5.96 -6.44 2.42
CA ASN A 200 -7.28 -6.24 1.83
C ASN A 200 -7.96 -4.91 2.22
N LEU A 201 -7.19 -3.84 2.44
CA LEU A 201 -7.71 -2.53 2.86
C LEU A 201 -7.42 -1.46 1.81
N THR A 202 -8.40 -0.60 1.55
CA THR A 202 -8.15 0.69 0.89
C THR A 202 -7.79 1.74 1.93
N PHE A 203 -6.59 2.31 1.83
CA PHE A 203 -6.18 3.52 2.53
C PHE A 203 -6.36 4.72 1.61
N ALA A 204 -7.14 5.69 2.06
CA ALA A 204 -7.54 6.84 1.24
C ALA A 204 -7.38 8.16 1.99
N ALA A 205 -6.94 9.20 1.28
CA ALA A 205 -6.97 10.59 1.73
C ALA A 205 -6.39 10.79 3.14
N THR A 206 -5.18 10.28 3.40
CA THR A 206 -4.48 10.48 4.68
C THR A 206 -3.91 11.90 4.74
N GLU A 207 -4.76 12.85 5.12
CA GLU A 207 -4.47 14.28 5.04
C GLU A 207 -4.00 14.88 6.37
N ASP A 208 -3.01 15.76 6.32
CA ASP A 208 -2.66 16.67 7.40
C ASP A 208 -3.39 18.01 7.21
N CYS A 209 -4.16 18.43 8.21
CA CYS A 209 -4.82 19.73 8.18
C CYS A 209 -3.83 20.89 8.36
N PHE A 210 -2.65 20.62 8.91
CA PHE A 210 -1.70 21.61 9.39
C PHE A 210 -0.26 21.36 8.90
N PRO A 211 0.00 21.21 7.58
CA PRO A 211 1.34 21.14 7.02
C PRO A 211 2.25 22.23 7.59
N GLN A 212 3.49 21.87 7.90
CA GLN A 212 4.50 22.81 8.36
C GLN A 212 5.15 23.49 7.16
N TRP A 213 5.26 24.82 7.19
CA TRP A 213 6.11 25.53 6.23
C TRP A 213 7.59 25.37 6.62
N ASP A 214 8.41 24.87 5.72
CA ASP A 214 9.87 24.86 5.85
C ASP A 214 10.49 25.69 4.71
N PRO A 215 10.94 26.92 4.97
CA PRO A 215 11.55 27.74 3.92
C PRO A 215 12.97 27.31 3.54
N THR A 216 13.58 26.40 4.30
CA THR A 216 14.92 25.82 4.09
C THR A 216 14.88 24.50 3.31
N ASP A 217 13.69 23.92 3.13
CA ASP A 217 13.50 22.70 2.35
C ASP A 217 13.52 23.01 0.85
N GLY A 218 14.71 22.86 0.26
CA GLY A 218 14.99 23.20 -1.13
C GLY A 218 15.05 24.71 -1.38
N ASP A 219 15.46 25.09 -2.59
CA ASP A 219 15.75 26.49 -2.92
C ASP A 219 14.55 27.43 -2.74
N ALA A 220 13.33 26.90 -2.89
CA ALA A 220 12.09 27.64 -2.82
C ALA A 220 11.27 27.36 -1.54
N GLY A 221 11.74 26.50 -0.63
CA GLY A 221 10.98 26.02 0.53
C GLY A 221 9.88 25.00 0.15
N ASN A 222 9.35 24.28 1.13
CA ASN A 222 8.26 23.31 0.95
C ASN A 222 7.29 23.29 2.13
N TRP A 223 6.08 22.82 1.88
CA TRP A 223 5.15 22.41 2.92
C TRP A 223 5.31 20.92 3.19
N ASN A 224 5.38 20.54 4.47
CA ASN A 224 5.60 19.17 4.89
C ASN A 224 4.50 18.70 5.83
N SER A 225 3.87 17.60 5.48
CA SER A 225 2.86 16.90 6.27
C SER A 225 3.47 15.74 7.04
N ASN A 226 2.76 15.23 8.05
CA ASN A 226 3.29 14.20 8.96
C ASN A 226 2.64 12.82 8.85
N TYR A 227 1.63 12.67 7.98
CA TYR A 227 0.78 11.49 8.01
C TYR A 227 0.93 10.59 6.79
N ASP A 228 1.50 9.42 7.02
CA ASP A 228 1.46 8.29 6.08
C ASP A 228 0.18 7.45 6.28
N SER A 229 -0.34 6.83 5.23
CA SER A 229 -1.43 5.86 5.40
C SER A 229 -1.03 4.68 6.30
N VAL A 230 0.18 4.14 6.10
CA VAL A 230 0.79 3.12 6.94
C VAL A 230 2.26 3.49 7.19
N THR A 231 2.67 3.56 8.45
CA THR A 231 4.06 3.88 8.81
C THR A 231 4.65 2.79 9.70
N LEU A 232 5.81 2.27 9.29
CA LEU A 232 6.60 1.30 10.04
C LEU A 232 7.81 2.03 10.64
N ARG A 233 7.94 1.97 11.97
CA ARG A 233 9.00 2.68 12.70
C ARG A 233 9.65 1.74 13.71
N GLY A 234 10.83 1.22 13.41
CA GLY A 234 11.47 0.18 14.23
C GLY A 234 10.63 -1.09 14.33
N ALA A 235 9.79 -1.39 13.34
CA ALA A 235 8.95 -2.57 13.32
C ALA A 235 9.64 -3.75 12.63
N THR A 236 9.33 -4.98 13.04
CA THR A 236 9.88 -6.20 12.44
C THR A 236 8.82 -7.21 12.05
N HIS A 237 9.11 -8.02 11.02
CA HIS A 237 8.20 -9.05 10.50
C HIS A 237 6.81 -8.49 10.14
N VAL A 238 6.78 -7.59 9.16
CA VAL A 238 5.53 -6.98 8.68
C VAL A 238 5.19 -7.43 7.27
N TRP A 239 3.94 -7.86 7.07
CA TRP A 239 3.40 -8.23 5.76
C TRP A 239 2.25 -7.30 5.37
N ALA A 240 2.49 -6.46 4.35
CA ALA A 240 1.48 -5.58 3.76
C ALA A 240 1.05 -6.15 2.40
N ASP A 241 -0.17 -6.65 2.29
CA ASP A 241 -0.61 -7.43 1.13
C ASP A 241 -2.02 -7.15 0.62
N HIS A 242 -2.19 -7.01 -0.70
CA HIS A 242 -3.48 -6.70 -1.32
C HIS A 242 -4.17 -5.46 -0.75
N ASN A 243 -3.42 -4.41 -0.43
CA ASN A 243 -3.99 -3.12 -0.05
C ASN A 243 -4.01 -2.16 -1.24
N THR A 244 -4.88 -1.16 -1.20
CA THR A 244 -4.87 -0.04 -2.13
C THR A 244 -4.54 1.25 -1.38
N PHE A 245 -3.65 2.08 -1.91
CA PHE A 245 -3.26 3.37 -1.33
C PHE A 245 -3.52 4.50 -2.33
N THR A 246 -4.20 5.56 -1.90
CA THR A 246 -4.52 6.69 -2.78
C THR A 246 -4.86 7.99 -2.04
N ASP A 247 -4.59 9.14 -2.67
CA ASP A 247 -5.05 10.44 -2.18
C ASP A 247 -6.52 10.71 -2.53
N ALA A 248 -7.12 9.91 -3.42
CA ALA A 248 -8.52 10.09 -3.78
C ALA A 248 -9.44 10.05 -2.54
N PRO A 249 -10.46 10.94 -2.45
CA PRO A 249 -10.89 11.87 -3.50
C PRO A 249 -10.15 13.21 -3.54
N HIS A 250 -9.28 13.53 -2.58
CA HIS A 250 -8.59 14.82 -2.49
C HIS A 250 -7.20 14.72 -3.11
N LEU A 251 -7.09 14.98 -4.41
CA LEU A 251 -5.80 14.90 -5.10
C LEU A 251 -4.97 16.17 -4.89
N ASP A 252 -3.65 16.03 -4.95
CA ASP A 252 -2.68 17.12 -4.80
C ASP A 252 -2.92 18.29 -5.76
N SER A 253 -3.40 17.99 -6.97
CA SER A 253 -3.79 19.03 -7.95
C SER A 253 -4.89 19.99 -7.48
N ALA A 254 -5.66 19.63 -6.44
CA ALA A 254 -6.67 20.47 -5.82
C ALA A 254 -6.13 21.33 -4.66
N ASN A 255 -4.91 21.05 -4.19
CA ASN A 255 -4.29 21.80 -3.09
C ASN A 255 -4.10 23.28 -3.48
N PRO A 256 -4.38 24.23 -2.56
CA PRO A 256 -4.00 25.61 -2.77
C PRO A 256 -2.47 25.75 -2.80
N LYS A 257 -2.00 26.87 -3.36
CA LYS A 257 -0.60 27.26 -3.28
C LYS A 257 -0.42 28.42 -2.32
N TYR A 258 0.53 28.30 -1.41
CA TYR A 258 0.99 29.39 -0.54
C TYR A 258 2.49 29.59 -0.72
N TYR A 259 2.90 30.85 -0.78
CA TYR A 259 4.30 31.25 -1.07
C TYR A 259 4.85 30.68 -2.39
N GLY A 260 3.96 30.42 -3.36
CA GLY A 260 4.33 29.81 -4.63
C GLY A 260 4.60 28.30 -4.57
N ARG A 261 4.38 27.65 -3.42
CA ARG A 261 4.53 26.22 -3.20
C ARG A 261 3.18 25.58 -2.95
N GLU A 262 3.03 24.33 -3.37
CA GLU A 262 1.84 23.54 -3.06
C GLU A 262 1.71 23.35 -1.55
N TYR A 263 0.50 23.59 -1.01
CA TYR A 263 0.18 23.28 0.38
C TYR A 263 0.00 21.76 0.52
N GLN A 264 1.13 21.06 0.53
CA GLN A 264 1.22 19.60 0.46
C GLN A 264 0.67 18.96 1.74
N ILE A 265 -0.58 18.50 1.68
CA ILE A 265 -1.33 17.88 2.79
C ILE A 265 -1.05 16.38 2.95
N HIS A 266 -0.38 15.75 2.00
CA HIS A 266 -0.02 14.33 2.05
C HIS A 266 1.47 14.15 2.34
N ASP A 267 1.82 13.08 3.05
CA ASP A 267 3.22 12.65 3.20
C ASP A 267 3.50 11.32 2.48
N GLY A 268 3.71 10.23 3.21
CA GLY A 268 3.91 8.89 2.65
C GLY A 268 2.62 8.11 2.38
N ALA A 269 2.71 7.03 1.61
CA ALA A 269 1.66 6.02 1.58
C ALA A 269 2.02 4.85 2.52
N LEU A 270 3.18 4.23 2.29
CA LEU A 270 3.71 3.15 3.11
C LEU A 270 5.19 3.40 3.39
N ASP A 271 5.51 3.99 4.52
CA ASP A 271 6.88 4.31 4.91
C ASP A 271 7.49 3.28 5.86
N ILE A 272 8.78 2.98 5.68
CA ILE A 272 9.54 1.96 6.40
C ILE A 272 10.83 2.59 6.94
N THR A 273 10.78 3.08 8.17
CA THR A 273 11.83 3.94 8.73
C THR A 273 12.31 3.47 10.10
N LYS A 274 13.29 4.17 10.66
CA LYS A 274 13.78 3.96 12.05
C LYS A 274 14.21 2.52 12.28
N SER A 275 14.95 1.97 11.33
CA SER A 275 15.53 0.63 11.39
C SER A 275 14.49 -0.49 11.48
N SER A 276 13.29 -0.25 10.93
CA SER A 276 12.35 -1.32 10.61
C SER A 276 13.04 -2.37 9.72
N ASP A 277 12.63 -3.63 9.81
CA ASP A 277 13.38 -4.73 9.19
C ASP A 277 12.49 -5.94 8.96
N LEU A 278 12.85 -6.79 7.99
CA LEU A 278 12.08 -7.99 7.64
C LEU A 278 10.64 -7.64 7.24
N VAL A 279 10.51 -6.92 6.14
CA VAL A 279 9.21 -6.45 5.62
C VAL A 279 8.95 -7.04 4.23
N THR A 280 7.73 -7.51 3.98
CA THR A 280 7.26 -7.92 2.65
C THR A 280 6.05 -7.08 2.27
N VAL A 281 6.14 -6.39 1.12
CA VAL A 281 5.08 -5.59 0.51
C VAL A 281 4.69 -6.27 -0.80
N SER A 282 3.54 -6.94 -0.81
CA SER A 282 3.13 -7.80 -1.93
C SER A 282 1.75 -7.45 -2.47
N ARG A 283 1.57 -7.48 -3.79
CA ARG A 283 0.23 -7.40 -4.42
C ARG A 283 -0.61 -6.17 -4.03
N ASN A 284 0.01 -5.08 -3.59
CA ASN A 284 -0.67 -3.82 -3.30
C ASN A 284 -0.84 -2.99 -4.58
N GLN A 285 -1.77 -2.06 -4.56
CA GLN A 285 -1.94 -1.03 -5.58
C GLN A 285 -1.66 0.34 -4.97
N PHE A 286 -0.70 1.07 -5.51
CA PHE A 286 -0.40 2.46 -5.16
C PHE A 286 -0.81 3.36 -6.32
N THR A 287 -1.64 4.37 -6.05
CA THR A 287 -2.12 5.25 -7.11
C THR A 287 -2.50 6.65 -6.66
N HIS A 288 -2.28 7.66 -7.52
CA HIS A 288 -2.57 9.07 -7.23
C HIS A 288 -1.88 9.54 -5.96
N HIS A 289 -0.56 9.54 -5.95
CA HIS A 289 0.20 9.95 -4.78
C HIS A 289 1.62 10.42 -5.15
N ASP A 290 2.17 11.37 -4.39
CA ASP A 290 3.51 11.91 -4.62
C ASP A 290 4.60 11.00 -4.05
N LYS A 291 4.81 11.04 -2.72
CA LYS A 291 5.95 10.44 -2.01
C LYS A 291 5.58 9.06 -1.45
N THR A 292 5.58 8.01 -2.26
CA THR A 292 4.89 6.76 -1.89
C THR A 292 5.51 5.92 -0.77
N MET A 293 6.79 5.54 -0.90
CA MET A 293 7.44 4.59 0.01
C MET A 293 8.90 4.97 0.27
N LEU A 294 9.13 5.55 1.44
CA LEU A 294 10.45 5.83 1.98
C LEU A 294 10.97 4.63 2.79
N ILE A 295 12.12 4.09 2.39
CA ILE A 295 12.84 3.05 3.13
C ILE A 295 14.12 3.64 3.72
N GLY A 296 14.10 3.87 5.03
CA GLY A 296 15.14 4.57 5.77
C GLY A 296 15.01 6.09 5.66
N SER A 297 14.80 6.77 6.79
CA SER A 297 14.54 8.23 6.81
C SER A 297 15.80 9.08 6.93
N SER A 298 16.98 8.47 7.08
CA SER A 298 18.25 9.16 7.29
C SER A 298 19.40 8.41 6.63
N ASP A 299 20.37 9.16 6.10
CA ASP A 299 21.60 8.58 5.53
C ASP A 299 22.48 7.93 6.61
N SER A 300 22.23 8.25 7.89
CA SER A 300 22.93 7.74 9.06
C SER A 300 22.19 6.61 9.78
N GLU A 301 21.17 6.01 9.15
CA GLU A 301 20.53 4.82 9.72
C GLU A 301 21.54 3.66 9.88
N PRO A 302 21.45 2.88 10.97
CA PRO A 302 22.33 1.73 11.18
C PRO A 302 22.28 0.70 10.04
N ALA A 303 23.44 0.11 9.73
CA ALA A 303 23.52 -1.02 8.79
C ALA A 303 22.88 -2.30 9.36
N GLY A 304 22.51 -3.23 8.47
CA GLY A 304 21.98 -4.55 8.84
C GLY A 304 20.46 -4.59 9.09
N LYS A 305 19.77 -3.47 8.88
CA LYS A 305 18.31 -3.34 8.97
C LYS A 305 17.72 -2.93 7.61
N LEU A 306 16.44 -2.58 7.57
CA LEU A 306 15.73 -2.16 6.36
C LEU A 306 15.78 -3.23 5.25
N ARG A 307 15.67 -4.51 5.62
CA ARG A 307 15.52 -5.61 4.66
C ARG A 307 14.07 -5.71 4.22
N VAL A 308 13.80 -5.37 2.96
CA VAL A 308 12.43 -5.23 2.44
C VAL A 308 12.29 -5.94 1.09
N SER A 309 11.24 -6.75 0.96
CA SER A 309 10.84 -7.36 -0.31
C SER A 309 9.59 -6.66 -0.84
N ILE A 310 9.62 -6.31 -2.12
CA ILE A 310 8.55 -5.58 -2.81
C ILE A 310 8.24 -6.34 -4.09
N HIS A 311 7.07 -6.98 -4.16
CA HIS A 311 6.75 -7.76 -5.35
C HIS A 311 5.29 -7.79 -5.73
N HIS A 312 5.04 -7.97 -7.02
CA HIS A 312 3.68 -8.04 -7.57
C HIS A 312 2.82 -6.82 -7.24
N ASN A 313 3.41 -5.67 -6.90
CA ASN A 313 2.65 -4.44 -6.66
C ASN A 313 2.40 -3.71 -7.98
N VAL A 314 1.32 -2.93 -8.03
CA VAL A 314 1.01 -2.01 -9.12
C VAL A 314 1.25 -0.57 -8.67
N TRP A 315 2.04 0.17 -9.43
CA TRP A 315 2.36 1.58 -9.21
C TRP A 315 1.81 2.39 -10.38
N LYS A 316 0.76 3.19 -10.16
CA LYS A 316 0.07 3.91 -11.24
C LYS A 316 -0.23 5.35 -10.86
N GLY A 317 0.36 6.31 -11.58
CA GLY A 317 0.21 7.73 -11.21
C GLY A 317 0.93 8.04 -9.89
N ILE A 318 2.17 7.56 -9.79
CA ILE A 318 3.08 7.83 -8.68
C ILE A 318 4.16 8.79 -9.17
N VAL A 319 4.39 9.88 -8.43
CA VAL A 319 5.44 10.86 -8.76
C VAL A 319 6.80 10.28 -8.40
N GLN A 320 6.97 9.77 -7.17
CA GLN A 320 8.26 9.33 -6.67
C GLN A 320 8.19 8.31 -5.53
N ARG A 321 9.38 7.79 -5.17
CA ARG A 321 9.60 6.86 -4.06
C ARG A 321 8.81 5.56 -4.22
N ALA A 322 9.04 4.84 -5.32
CA ALA A 322 8.48 3.52 -5.58
C ALA A 322 9.56 2.40 -5.67
N PRO A 323 10.45 2.22 -4.67
CA PRO A 323 10.65 3.00 -3.44
C PRO A 323 11.80 4.03 -3.56
N LEU A 324 12.01 4.86 -2.53
CA LEU A 324 13.33 5.43 -2.23
C LEU A 324 13.97 4.63 -1.10
N ALA A 325 15.20 4.17 -1.28
CA ALA A 325 15.90 3.31 -0.32
C ALA A 325 17.22 3.89 0.16
N ARG A 326 17.49 3.66 1.45
CA ARG A 326 18.76 3.92 2.15
C ARG A 326 19.23 2.68 2.89
N VAL A 327 20.55 2.46 2.93
CA VAL A 327 21.31 1.49 3.77
C VAL A 327 20.97 -0.01 3.61
N GLY A 328 19.69 -0.38 3.50
CA GLY A 328 19.18 -1.75 3.55
C GLY A 328 19.33 -2.58 2.28
N GLN A 329 18.91 -3.84 2.39
CA GLN A 329 18.88 -4.82 1.30
C GLN A 329 17.45 -4.94 0.77
N ILE A 330 17.21 -4.41 -0.44
CA ILE A 330 15.85 -4.30 -0.99
C ILE A 330 15.70 -5.24 -2.19
N HIS A 331 14.78 -6.19 -2.10
CA HIS A 331 14.43 -7.08 -3.22
C HIS A 331 13.17 -6.56 -3.92
N ILE A 332 13.28 -6.13 -5.17
CA ILE A 332 12.17 -5.57 -5.96
C ILE A 332 11.95 -6.46 -7.18
N TYR A 333 10.85 -7.20 -7.23
CA TYR A 333 10.62 -8.14 -8.33
C TYR A 333 9.17 -8.26 -8.76
N ASN A 334 8.94 -8.53 -10.05
CA ASN A 334 7.61 -8.70 -10.63
C ASN A 334 6.60 -7.58 -10.32
N ASN A 335 7.06 -6.34 -10.12
CA ASN A 335 6.16 -5.20 -9.99
C ASN A 335 5.79 -4.63 -11.36
N TYR A 336 4.60 -4.02 -11.44
CA TYR A 336 4.16 -3.28 -12.62
C TYR A 336 4.12 -1.78 -12.33
N TYR A 337 4.89 -1.01 -13.10
CA TYR A 337 4.95 0.44 -13.04
C TYR A 337 4.29 1.05 -14.28
N ASP A 338 3.10 1.64 -14.12
CA ASP A 338 2.49 2.50 -15.14
C ASP A 338 2.84 3.96 -14.82
N VAL A 339 3.89 4.46 -15.47
CA VAL A 339 4.41 5.81 -15.22
C VAL A 339 3.76 6.88 -16.10
N THR A 340 2.64 6.54 -16.75
CA THR A 340 1.80 7.54 -17.43
C THR A 340 1.29 8.53 -16.39
N ALA A 341 1.45 9.83 -16.66
CA ALA A 341 0.94 10.87 -15.79
C ALA A 341 -0.58 10.71 -15.60
N LEU A 342 -1.06 10.85 -14.38
CA LEU A 342 -2.45 10.59 -14.02
C LEU A 342 -2.92 11.66 -13.04
N ASN A 343 -3.91 12.46 -13.42
CA ASN A 343 -4.54 13.47 -12.57
C ASN A 343 -3.55 14.40 -11.84
N GLY A 344 -2.54 14.91 -12.56
CA GLY A 344 -1.51 15.80 -12.01
C GLY A 344 -0.27 15.08 -11.45
N TYR A 345 -0.36 13.79 -11.15
CA TYR A 345 0.80 13.01 -10.69
C TYR A 345 1.64 12.55 -11.88
N ALA A 346 2.69 13.31 -12.18
CA ALA A 346 3.67 13.01 -13.23
C ALA A 346 4.96 12.44 -12.64
N LEU A 347 5.53 11.42 -13.30
CA LEU A 347 6.74 10.75 -12.82
C LEU A 347 7.91 11.73 -12.64
N GLN A 348 8.53 11.69 -11.46
CA GLN A 348 9.87 12.20 -11.20
C GLN A 348 10.90 11.07 -11.26
N TYR A 349 10.66 9.94 -10.58
CA TYR A 349 11.40 8.67 -10.69
C TYR A 349 10.61 7.52 -10.08
N SER A 350 10.90 6.27 -10.45
CA SER A 350 10.33 5.10 -9.77
C SER A 350 11.20 4.68 -8.60
N ILE A 351 12.39 4.13 -8.87
CA ILE A 351 13.27 3.57 -7.84
C ILE A 351 14.42 4.53 -7.56
N ASN A 352 14.67 4.81 -6.29
CA ASN A 352 15.82 5.59 -5.87
C ASN A 352 16.69 4.81 -4.90
N SER A 353 17.99 4.71 -5.21
CA SER A 353 18.97 4.02 -4.37
C SER A 353 20.06 5.01 -3.96
N ARG A 354 20.19 5.22 -2.65
CA ARG A 354 21.13 6.17 -2.05
C ARG A 354 21.59 5.70 -0.67
N ALA A 355 22.47 6.47 -0.04
CA ALA A 355 23.05 6.18 1.27
C ALA A 355 23.41 4.69 1.45
N LYS A 356 24.21 4.13 0.54
CA LYS A 356 24.68 2.73 0.55
C LYS A 356 23.61 1.64 0.40
N ALA A 357 22.36 1.97 0.06
CA ALA A 357 21.32 0.97 -0.22
C ALA A 357 21.78 -0.07 -1.25
N GLN A 358 21.38 -1.33 -1.03
CA GLN A 358 21.73 -2.49 -1.85
C GLN A 358 20.46 -3.04 -2.49
N VAL A 359 20.06 -2.49 -3.64
CA VAL A 359 18.80 -2.87 -4.31
C VAL A 359 19.05 -3.94 -5.36
N VAL A 360 18.25 -5.01 -5.32
CA VAL A 360 18.14 -5.98 -6.42
C VAL A 360 16.76 -5.80 -7.05
N ALA A 361 16.72 -5.20 -8.23
CA ALA A 361 15.51 -5.01 -9.03
C ALA A 361 15.52 -5.95 -10.24
N ALA A 362 14.69 -6.99 -10.23
CA ALA A 362 14.65 -8.01 -11.27
C ALA A 362 13.24 -8.26 -11.80
N ASP A 363 13.10 -8.57 -13.09
CA ASP A 363 11.86 -9.09 -13.66
C ASP A 363 10.62 -8.19 -13.43
N ASN A 364 10.82 -6.87 -13.34
CA ASN A 364 9.74 -5.88 -13.23
C ASN A 364 9.33 -5.34 -14.61
N TYR A 365 8.12 -4.80 -14.73
CA TYR A 365 7.61 -4.23 -15.98
C TYR A 365 7.30 -2.74 -15.82
N TRP A 366 7.82 -1.90 -16.72
CA TRP A 366 7.43 -0.50 -16.87
C TRP A 366 6.65 -0.28 -18.15
N LYS A 367 5.48 0.35 -18.03
CA LYS A 367 4.81 1.03 -19.13
C LYS A 367 5.24 2.50 -19.11
N VAL A 368 5.93 2.92 -20.16
CA VAL A 368 6.58 4.24 -20.26
C VAL A 368 6.02 4.99 -21.46
N PRO A 369 5.38 6.17 -21.28
CA PRO A 369 4.95 6.99 -22.41
C PRO A 369 6.17 7.57 -23.15
N ALA A 370 6.02 7.86 -24.45
CA ALA A 370 7.11 8.36 -25.29
C ALA A 370 7.77 9.67 -24.78
N THR A 371 7.05 10.45 -23.96
CA THR A 371 7.52 11.70 -23.35
C THR A 371 8.47 11.48 -22.17
N VAL A 372 8.55 10.27 -21.62
CA VAL A 372 9.40 9.94 -20.48
C VAL A 372 10.62 9.15 -20.94
N LYS A 373 11.81 9.66 -20.62
CA LYS A 373 13.07 8.95 -20.90
C LYS A 373 13.26 7.81 -19.90
N VAL A 374 13.73 6.66 -20.38
CA VAL A 374 14.06 5.49 -19.53
C VAL A 374 15.05 5.85 -18.41
N SER A 375 16.00 6.77 -18.69
CA SER A 375 16.96 7.25 -17.68
C SER A 375 16.32 7.98 -16.50
N LYS A 376 15.05 8.38 -16.59
CA LYS A 376 14.30 9.00 -15.49
C LYS A 376 13.58 7.98 -14.60
N LEU A 377 13.54 6.70 -14.96
CA LEU A 377 12.90 5.68 -14.12
C LEU A 377 13.67 5.43 -12.82
N LEU A 378 14.97 5.73 -12.82
CA LEU A 378 15.85 5.59 -11.66
C LEU A 378 16.35 6.95 -11.18
N SER A 379 16.72 7.02 -9.91
CA SER A 379 17.40 8.16 -9.29
C SER A 379 18.39 7.68 -8.24
N GLY A 380 19.38 8.51 -7.90
CA GLY A 380 20.43 8.17 -6.94
C GLY A 380 21.31 9.37 -6.61
N ASP A 381 22.16 9.20 -5.61
CA ASP A 381 23.14 10.21 -5.19
C ASP A 381 24.61 9.76 -5.44
N GLY A 382 24.81 8.64 -6.12
CA GLY A 382 26.11 8.04 -6.38
C GLY A 382 26.61 7.07 -5.30
N THR A 383 25.90 6.94 -4.19
CA THR A 383 26.37 6.11 -3.05
C THR A 383 25.70 4.74 -2.99
N GLY A 384 24.47 4.63 -3.51
CA GLY A 384 23.68 3.40 -3.57
C GLY A 384 24.01 2.50 -4.76
N ALA A 385 23.45 1.29 -4.72
CA ALA A 385 23.57 0.28 -5.76
C ALA A 385 22.18 -0.18 -6.24
N ILE A 386 22.09 -0.48 -7.54
CA ILE A 386 20.97 -1.23 -8.13
C ILE A 386 21.57 -2.31 -9.03
N ALA A 387 21.20 -3.56 -8.79
CA ALA A 387 21.54 -4.72 -9.61
C ALA A 387 20.26 -5.47 -10.02
N GLY A 388 20.40 -6.50 -10.84
CA GLY A 388 19.29 -7.34 -11.32
C GLY A 388 19.11 -7.28 -12.84
N SER A 389 18.33 -8.21 -13.38
CA SER A 389 18.11 -8.41 -14.81
C SER A 389 16.63 -8.70 -15.11
N GLY A 390 16.27 -8.90 -16.38
CA GLY A 390 14.90 -9.26 -16.77
C GLY A 390 13.86 -8.13 -16.74
N ASN A 391 14.22 -6.95 -16.22
CA ASN A 391 13.35 -5.77 -16.25
C ASN A 391 12.95 -5.39 -17.68
N MET A 392 11.67 -5.12 -17.90
CA MET A 392 11.11 -4.76 -19.20
C MET A 392 10.59 -3.32 -19.21
N VAL A 393 10.86 -2.60 -20.30
CA VAL A 393 10.21 -1.34 -20.66
C VAL A 393 9.39 -1.58 -21.92
N ASN A 394 8.07 -1.39 -21.83
CA ASN A 394 7.14 -1.58 -22.95
C ASN A 394 7.31 -2.93 -23.68
N GLY A 395 7.58 -4.00 -22.91
CA GLY A 395 7.76 -5.36 -23.42
C GLY A 395 9.17 -5.72 -23.89
N THR A 396 10.14 -4.82 -23.78
CA THR A 396 11.54 -5.04 -24.17
C THR A 396 12.44 -5.09 -22.94
N THR A 397 13.24 -6.14 -22.78
CA THR A 397 14.25 -6.23 -21.72
C THR A 397 15.22 -5.06 -21.80
N THR A 398 15.39 -4.35 -20.69
CA THR A 398 16.10 -3.06 -20.65
C THR A 398 17.07 -3.01 -19.47
N HIS A 399 18.32 -2.59 -19.74
CA HIS A 399 19.32 -2.33 -18.72
C HIS A 399 19.13 -0.95 -18.09
N LEU A 400 18.20 -0.84 -17.13
CA LEU A 400 17.80 0.44 -16.52
C LEU A 400 18.96 1.23 -15.91
N VAL A 401 19.89 0.56 -15.21
CA VAL A 401 21.04 1.22 -14.58
C VAL A 401 22.01 1.78 -15.61
N ALA A 402 22.24 1.05 -16.71
CA ALA A 402 23.06 1.54 -17.81
C ALA A 402 22.42 2.78 -18.47
N ALA A 403 21.10 2.75 -18.69
CA ALA A 403 20.37 3.90 -19.22
C ALA A 403 20.42 5.12 -18.28
N TYR A 404 20.35 4.91 -16.96
CA TYR A 404 20.50 5.97 -15.96
C TYR A 404 21.93 6.54 -15.93
N ASN A 405 22.95 5.70 -15.78
CA ASN A 405 24.37 6.13 -15.69
C ASN A 405 24.81 6.87 -16.97
N ALA A 406 24.35 6.46 -18.15
CA ALA A 406 24.63 7.16 -19.40
C ALA A 406 24.10 8.62 -19.44
N ALA A 407 23.18 8.98 -18.54
CA ALA A 407 22.55 10.30 -18.46
C ALA A 407 22.72 10.99 -17.10
N SER A 408 23.55 10.44 -16.20
CA SER A 408 23.77 10.96 -14.84
C SER A 408 25.24 11.33 -14.64
N SER A 409 25.50 12.29 -13.74
CA SER A 409 26.84 12.57 -13.23
C SER A 409 27.12 11.86 -11.90
N LYS A 410 26.12 11.19 -11.33
CA LYS A 410 26.18 10.45 -10.08
C LYS A 410 25.75 9.01 -10.36
N ASP A 411 26.71 8.19 -10.74
CA ASP A 411 26.43 6.82 -11.18
C ASP A 411 25.93 5.94 -10.04
N LEU A 412 24.90 5.15 -10.34
CA LEU A 412 24.50 4.03 -9.50
C LEU A 412 25.51 2.90 -9.67
N LYS A 413 25.93 2.30 -8.55
CA LYS A 413 26.73 1.08 -8.58
C LYS A 413 25.90 -0.06 -9.17
N THR A 414 26.53 -0.88 -10.01
CA THR A 414 25.88 -1.98 -10.76
C THR A 414 25.96 -3.33 -10.05
N SER A 415 26.65 -3.40 -8.91
CA SER A 415 26.77 -4.60 -8.09
C SER A 415 26.27 -4.35 -6.67
N VAL A 416 25.65 -5.38 -6.10
CA VAL A 416 25.28 -5.45 -4.69
C VAL A 416 26.11 -6.51 -3.97
N ASN A 417 26.20 -6.41 -2.65
CA ASN A 417 26.97 -7.35 -1.81
C ASN A 417 26.14 -8.52 -1.26
N TRP A 418 24.98 -8.82 -1.85
CA TRP A 418 24.07 -9.88 -1.39
C TRP A 418 23.29 -10.47 -2.56
N THR A 419 22.62 -11.60 -2.31
CA THR A 419 21.76 -12.25 -3.30
C THR A 419 20.43 -12.63 -2.63
N PRO A 420 19.28 -12.30 -3.22
CA PRO A 420 17.99 -12.72 -2.68
C PRO A 420 17.85 -14.24 -2.67
N THR A 421 17.51 -14.81 -1.51
CA THR A 421 17.25 -16.26 -1.35
C THR A 421 15.81 -16.59 -0.95
N LEU A 422 15.04 -15.58 -0.54
CA LEU A 422 13.63 -15.65 -0.15
C LEU A 422 12.77 -15.20 -1.34
N THR A 423 12.66 -16.08 -2.34
CA THR A 423 12.11 -15.78 -3.67
C THR A 423 10.93 -16.66 -4.07
N SER A 424 10.17 -17.18 -3.09
CA SER A 424 8.94 -17.91 -3.39
C SER A 424 7.99 -17.03 -4.20
N GLY A 425 7.53 -17.52 -5.35
CA GLY A 425 6.65 -16.76 -6.25
C GLY A 425 7.36 -15.81 -7.22
N LEU A 426 8.70 -15.79 -7.29
CA LEU A 426 9.42 -15.07 -8.34
C LEU A 426 9.15 -15.68 -9.73
N GLU A 427 8.66 -14.88 -10.65
CA GLU A 427 8.40 -15.22 -12.04
C GLU A 427 9.48 -14.61 -12.96
N SER A 428 10.48 -15.40 -13.36
CA SER A 428 11.63 -14.90 -14.15
C SER A 428 11.53 -15.15 -15.66
N SER A 429 10.48 -15.82 -16.13
CA SER A 429 10.32 -16.03 -17.58
C SER A 429 9.90 -14.72 -18.26
N ALA A 430 10.48 -14.43 -19.43
CA ALA A 430 10.14 -13.24 -20.20
C ALA A 430 8.63 -13.15 -20.51
N ALA A 431 7.96 -14.29 -20.73
CA ALA A 431 6.52 -14.36 -20.93
C ALA A 431 5.74 -13.93 -19.68
N ALA A 432 6.14 -14.38 -18.49
CA ALA A 432 5.51 -13.99 -17.24
C ALA A 432 5.71 -12.50 -16.96
N VAL A 433 6.94 -11.98 -17.09
CA VAL A 433 7.24 -10.54 -16.90
C VAL A 433 6.43 -9.67 -17.85
N LYS A 434 6.32 -10.08 -19.13
CA LYS A 434 5.50 -9.38 -20.12
C LYS A 434 4.01 -9.41 -19.79
N ASN A 435 3.54 -10.43 -19.06
CA ASN A 435 2.15 -10.61 -18.66
C ASN A 435 1.80 -9.92 -17.33
N LEU A 436 2.77 -9.33 -16.61
CA LEU A 436 2.52 -8.61 -15.36
C LEU A 436 1.42 -7.54 -15.46
N PRO A 437 1.36 -6.68 -16.50
CA PRO A 437 0.28 -5.69 -16.59
C PRO A 437 -1.12 -6.30 -16.62
N MET A 438 -1.28 -7.49 -17.22
CA MET A 438 -2.58 -8.17 -17.32
C MET A 438 -2.90 -8.96 -16.05
N SER A 439 -1.96 -9.77 -15.57
CA SER A 439 -2.16 -10.59 -14.37
C SER A 439 -2.41 -9.72 -13.14
N LEU A 440 -1.56 -8.73 -12.90
CA LEU A 440 -1.65 -7.88 -11.72
C LEU A 440 -2.89 -6.97 -11.73
N ALA A 441 -3.47 -6.67 -12.89
CA ALA A 441 -4.71 -5.87 -12.97
C ALA A 441 -5.91 -6.52 -12.25
N THR A 442 -5.88 -7.82 -12.02
CA THR A 442 -6.97 -8.57 -11.37
C THR A 442 -6.56 -9.22 -10.04
N THR A 443 -5.27 -9.22 -9.71
CA THR A 443 -4.74 -9.91 -8.52
C THR A 443 -4.02 -8.96 -7.55
N THR A 444 -4.26 -7.65 -7.65
CA THR A 444 -3.62 -6.65 -6.78
C THR A 444 -4.60 -5.61 -6.30
N GLY A 445 -4.29 -5.00 -5.17
CA GLY A 445 -5.15 -4.03 -4.51
C GLY A 445 -6.22 -4.67 -3.63
N ALA A 446 -6.93 -3.82 -2.89
CA ALA A 446 -8.01 -4.25 -2.00
C ALA A 446 -9.24 -4.72 -2.79
N GLY A 447 -9.96 -5.69 -2.23
CA GLY A 447 -11.22 -6.19 -2.77
C GLY A 447 -11.10 -7.31 -3.80
N VAL A 448 -9.88 -7.76 -4.14
CA VAL A 448 -9.66 -8.88 -5.07
C VAL A 448 -9.64 -10.25 -4.38
N LEU A 449 -9.52 -10.27 -3.05
CA LEU A 449 -9.57 -11.48 -2.23
C LEU A 449 -11.03 -11.84 -1.89
N SER A 450 -11.34 -13.14 -1.90
CA SER A 450 -12.68 -13.70 -1.64
C SER A 450 -12.79 -14.37 -0.28
#